data_AF-A0A8J7P2M3-F1
#
_entry.id   AF-A0A8J7P2M3-F1
#
_cell.length_a   1.000
_cell.length_b   1.000
_cell.length_c   1.000
_cell.angle_alpha   90.00
_cell.angle_beta   90.00
_cell.angle_gamma   90.00
#
_symmetry.space_group_name_H-M   'P 1'
#
loop_
_entity.id
_entity.type
_entity.pdbx_description
1 polymer ?
#
loop_
_entity_poly.entity_id
_entity_poly.type
_entity_poly.pdbx_seq_one_letter_code
_entity_poly.pdbx_strand_id
1 'polypeptide(L)' 'MGPRKKFVWDERLRALLCNLVRVKLGCYELESQCALSVEDYLKAFMETEVKPLWPKGWMQARSVQRSTGR' A
#
# COMPACT_ATOMS: atom_id res chain seq x y z
N MET A 1 17.41 7.39 16.10
CA MET A 1 17.80 6.71 14.85
C MET A 1 16.59 6.61 13.94
N GLY A 2 16.64 7.21 12.74
CA GLY A 2 15.55 7.16 11.76
C GLY A 2 15.43 5.78 11.09
N PRO A 3 14.32 5.49 10.38
CA PRO A 3 14.18 4.24 9.64
C PRO A 3 15.25 4.22 8.54
N ARG A 4 16.31 3.41 8.74
CA ARG A 4 17.49 3.33 7.86
C ARG A 4 17.21 2.60 6.53
N LYS A 5 15.98 2.10 6.32
CA LYS A 5 15.63 1.25 5.17
C LYS A 5 14.37 1.79 4.50
N LYS A 6 14.54 2.26 3.26
CA LYS A 6 13.42 2.54 2.35
C LYS A 6 12.86 1.22 1.85
N PHE A 7 11.54 1.12 1.71
CA PHE A 7 10.96 -0.01 1.04
C PHE A 7 11.37 -0.04 -0.43
N VAL A 8 12.10 -1.09 -0.81
CA VAL A 8 12.53 -1.30 -2.19
C VAL A 8 11.42 -2.07 -2.88
N TRP A 9 10.70 -1.38 -3.75
CA TRP A 9 9.79 -2.00 -4.71
C TRP A 9 10.62 -2.64 -5.83
N ASP A 10 11.02 -3.89 -5.63
CA ASP A 10 11.65 -4.67 -6.69
C ASP A 10 10.64 -4.99 -7.80
N GLU A 11 11.13 -5.24 -9.00
CA GLU A 11 10.32 -5.53 -10.19
C GLU A 11 9.41 -6.73 -9.96
N ARG A 12 9.93 -7.78 -9.31
CA ARG A 12 9.14 -8.95 -8.90
C ARG A 12 7.99 -8.57 -7.97
N LEU A 13 8.24 -7.67 -7.02
CA LEU A 13 7.25 -7.27 -6.04
C LEU A 13 6.17 -6.39 -6.67
N ARG A 14 6.56 -5.54 -7.63
CA ARG A 14 5.63 -4.77 -8.46
C ARG A 14 4.76 -5.67 -9.32
N ALA A 15 5.35 -6.67 -9.98
CA ALA A 15 4.61 -7.64 -10.78
C ALA A 15 3.59 -8.42 -9.93
N LEU A 16 3.99 -8.87 -8.74
CA LEU A 16 3.09 -9.55 -7.81
C LEU A 16 1.95 -8.65 -7.35
N LEU A 17 2.24 -7.39 -6.98
CA LEU A 17 1.20 -6.43 -6.61
C LEU A 17 0.24 -6.17 -7.77
N CYS A 18 0.76 -5.93 -8.98
CA CYS A 18 -0.07 -5.70 -10.16
C CYS A 18 -0.98 -6.90 -10.46
N ASN A 19 -0.47 -8.13 -10.37
CA ASN A 19 -1.29 -9.32 -10.54
C ASN A 19 -2.39 -9.43 -9.49
N LEU A 20 -2.07 -9.14 -8.22
CA LEU A 20 -3.03 -9.19 -7.13
C LEU A 20 -4.11 -8.10 -7.26
N VAL A 21 -3.72 -6.88 -7.64
CA VAL A 21 -4.65 -5.78 -7.97
C VAL A 21 -5.59 -6.18 -9.09
N ARG A 22 -5.09 -6.82 -10.16
CA ARG A 22 -5.95 -7.30 -11.27
C ARG A 22 -6.96 -8.35 -10.83
N VAL A 23 -6.54 -9.31 -10.00
CA VAL A 23 -7.46 -10.31 -9.43
C VAL A 23 -8.50 -9.64 -8.53
N LYS A 24 -8.07 -8.70 -7.67
CA LYS A 24 -8.93 -7.96 -6.75
C LYS A 24 -9.95 -7.07 -7.48
N LEU A 25 -9.55 -6.42 -8.57
CA LEU A 25 -10.45 -5.69 -9.45
C LEU A 25 -11.46 -6.61 -10.12
N GLY A 26 -11.03 -7.77 -10.63
CA GLY A 26 -11.95 -8.76 -11.19
C GLY A 26 -12.99 -9.24 -10.17
N CYS A 27 -12.61 -9.44 -8.91
CA CYS A 27 -13.54 -9.73 -7.82
C CYS A 27 -14.48 -8.55 -7.53
N TYR A 28 -13.96 -7.33 -7.48
CA TYR A 28 -14.74 -6.11 -7.26
C TYR A 28 -15.78 -5.88 -8.37
N GLU A 29 -15.44 -6.11 -9.64
CA GLU A 29 -16.37 -5.98 -10.76
C GLU A 29 -17.47 -7.06 -10.74
N LEU A 30 -17.16 -8.26 -10.25
CA LEU A 30 -18.13 -9.33 -10.03
C LEU A 30 -19.04 -9.05 -8.83
N GLU A 31 -18.51 -8.42 -7.77
CA GLU A 31 -19.29 -7.89 -6.65
C GLU A 31 -19.97 -6.57 -7.07
N SER A 32 -21.08 -6.68 -7.79
CA SER A 32 -21.95 -5.58 -8.26
C SER A 32 -22.39 -4.55 -7.19
N GLN A 33 -22.03 -4.72 -5.92
CA GLN A 33 -22.47 -3.91 -4.77
C GLN A 33 -21.32 -3.40 -3.90
N CYS A 34 -20.09 -3.30 -4.41
CA CYS A 34 -19.05 -2.61 -3.65
C CYS A 34 -19.41 -1.11 -3.50
N ALA A 35 -19.75 -0.73 -2.26
CA ALA A 35 -20.08 0.65 -1.89
C ALA A 35 -18.87 1.60 -1.90
N LEU A 36 -17.66 1.05 -1.95
CA LEU A 36 -16.41 1.80 -2.01
C LEU A 36 -16.04 2.03 -3.47
N SER A 37 -15.53 3.23 -3.81
CA SER A 37 -14.87 3.44 -5.11
C SER A 37 -13.70 2.47 -5.28
N VAL A 38 -13.40 2.09 -6.52
CA VAL A 38 -12.22 1.27 -6.86
C VAL A 38 -10.94 1.85 -6.22
N GLU A 39 -10.81 3.18 -6.20
CA GLU A 39 -9.67 3.87 -5.58
C GLU A 39 -9.58 3.63 -4.07
N ASP A 40 -10.71 3.75 -3.36
CA ASP A 40 -10.78 3.52 -1.92
C ASP A 40 -10.59 2.03 -1.56
N TYR A 41 -11.10 1.13 -2.39
CA TYR A 41 -10.91 -0.31 -2.24
C TYR A 41 -9.42 -0.70 -2.37
N LEU A 42 -8.73 -0.17 -3.38
CA LEU A 42 -7.30 -0.40 -3.58
C LEU A 42 -6.47 0.25 -2.47
N LYS A 43 -6.85 1.44 -2.01
CA LYS A 43 -6.21 2.12 -0.89
C LYS A 43 -6.33 1.30 0.40
N ALA A 44 -7.53 0.81 0.72
CA ALA A 44 -7.76 -0.06 1.86
C ALA A 44 -6.88 -1.32 1.78
N PHE A 45 -6.88 -2.00 0.62
CA PHE A 45 -6.02 -3.16 0.37
C PHE A 45 -4.53 -2.85 0.58
N MET A 46 -4.03 -1.71 0.09
CA MET A 46 -2.66 -1.29 0.31
C MET A 46 -2.35 -1.02 1.80
N GLU A 47 -3.30 -0.49 2.57
CA GLU A 47 -3.11 -0.20 3.98
C GLU A 47 -3.30 -1.40 4.92
N THR A 48 -4.15 -2.37 4.55
CA THR A 48 -4.46 -3.53 5.39
C THR A 48 -3.61 -4.73 5.05
N GLU A 49 -3.29 -4.94 3.77
CA GLU A 49 -2.57 -6.13 3.32
C GLU A 49 -1.12 -5.82 2.98
N VAL A 50 -0.85 -4.71 2.26
CA VAL A 50 0.51 -4.40 1.80
C VAL A 50 1.35 -3.72 2.89
N LYS A 51 0.75 -2.79 3.64
CA LYS A 51 1.43 -2.04 4.70
C LYS A 51 1.96 -2.89 5.87
N PRO A 52 1.26 -3.93 6.35
CA PRO A 52 1.83 -4.81 7.39
C PRO A 52 2.87 -5.80 6.87
N LEU A 53 2.99 -6.03 5.55
CA LEU A 53 4.12 -6.78 4.99
C LEU A 53 5.45 -6.07 5.19
N TRP A 54 5.42 -4.76 5.48
CA TRP A 54 6.62 -4.03 5.87
C TRP A 54 7.07 -4.38 7.28
N PRO A 55 8.34 -4.81 7.46
CA PRO A 55 8.88 -5.01 8.79
C PRO A 55 8.81 -3.71 9.62
N LYS A 56 8.50 -3.83 10.91
CA LYS A 56 8.48 -2.70 11.86
C LYS A 56 9.77 -1.88 11.73
N GLY A 57 9.64 -0.58 11.42
CA GLY A 57 10.78 0.35 11.33
C GLY A 57 11.28 0.69 9.92
N TRP A 58 10.56 0.32 8.86
CA TRP A 58 10.87 0.76 7.48
C TRP A 58 10.26 2.13 7.13
N MET A 59 9.20 2.56 7.82
CA MET A 59 8.62 3.90 7.64
C MET A 59 8.04 4.41 8.96
N GLN A 60 8.29 5.67 9.32
CA GLN A 60 7.81 6.28 10.57
C GLN A 60 7.12 7.62 10.30
N ALA A 61 5.88 7.78 10.78
CA ALA A 61 5.07 8.99 10.61
C ALA A 61 5.75 10.29 11.09
N ARG A 62 6.56 10.19 12.14
CA ARG A 62 7.37 11.28 12.73
C ARG A 62 8.45 11.87 11.82
N SER A 63 8.78 11.24 10.70
CA SER A 63 9.76 11.78 9.74
C SER A 63 9.17 12.83 8.78
N VAL A 64 7.84 12.92 8.66
CA VAL A 64 7.16 13.88 7.77
C VAL A 64 7.02 15.28 8.40
N GLN A 65 6.80 15.38 9.72
CA GLN A 65 6.55 16.69 10.37
C GLN A 65 7.79 17.60 10.48
N ARG A 66 9.01 17.08 10.33
CA ARG A 66 10.23 17.87 10.54
C ARG A 66 10.71 18.63 9.29
N SER A 67 10.10 18.41 8.12
CA SER A 67 10.43 19.12 6.87
C SER A 67 9.54 20.33 6.57
N THR A 68 8.45 20.55 7.31
CA THR A 68 7.54 21.70 7.14
C THR A 68 7.57 22.64 8.36
N GLY A 69 8.61 22.54 9.18
CA GLY A 69 8.88 23.42 10.31
C GLY A 69 10.21 24.14 10.13
N ARG A 70 10.28 25.04 9.16
CA ARG A 70 11.16 26.20 9.16
C ARG A 70 10.44 27.37 8.52
#